data_AF-A0A532TRT0-F1
#
_entry.id   AF-A0A532TRT0-F1
#
_cell.length_a   1.000
_cell.length_b   1.000
_cell.length_c   1.000
_cell.angle_alpha   90.00
_cell.angle_beta   90.00
_cell.angle_gamma   90.00
#
_symmetry.space_group_name_H-M   'P 1'
#
loop_
_entity.id
_entity.type
_entity.pdbx_description
1 polymer ?
#
loop_
_entity_poly.entity_id
_entity_poly.type
_entity_poly.pdbx_seq_one_letter_code
_entity_poly.pdbx_strand_id
1 'polypeptide(L)'
;MNDKLKEFLKKIHDPKNNLPIYATIIVRPGKNILDFKIKKEEVNILKIIAHEEKKKKEKSTGWFTHSFHIPIKNLGLSADSKNKDILANLSNPNQISNKPTKAYVEDILRKYIDILPEKKKHYFKTQRYKKKKEMQTGVKLKGF
;
A
#
# COMPACT_ATOMS: atom_id res chain seq x y z
N MET A 1 1.62 -13.31 -8.90
CA MET A 1 2.39 -12.09 -8.58
C MET A 1 3.65 -12.08 -9.45
N ASN A 2 3.80 -11.05 -10.30
CA ASN A 2 4.88 -10.89 -11.28
C ASN A 2 6.26 -10.99 -10.61
N ASP A 3 7.19 -11.74 -11.19
CA ASP A 3 8.51 -11.98 -10.59
C ASP A 3 9.38 -10.71 -10.54
N LYS A 4 9.23 -9.80 -11.51
CA LYS A 4 9.90 -8.49 -11.49
C LYS A 4 9.46 -7.63 -10.31
N LEU A 5 8.17 -7.64 -9.97
CA LEU A 5 7.63 -6.90 -8.83
C LEU A 5 8.13 -7.49 -7.50
N LYS A 6 8.19 -8.83 -7.40
CA LYS A 6 8.76 -9.49 -6.22
C LYS A 6 10.24 -9.13 -6.04
N GLU A 7 11.00 -9.13 -7.12
CA GLU A 7 12.42 -8.77 -7.11
C GLU A 7 12.61 -7.32 -6.68
N PHE A 8 11.81 -6.39 -7.20
CA PHE A 8 11.82 -5.00 -6.78
C PHE A 8 11.53 -4.83 -5.29
N LEU A 9 10.47 -5.46 -4.77
CA LEU A 9 10.12 -5.42 -3.34
C LEU A 9 11.23 -6.00 -2.46
N LYS A 10 11.91 -7.05 -2.91
CA LYS A 10 13.08 -7.61 -2.23
C LYS A 10 14.23 -6.59 -2.21
N LYS A 11 14.56 -5.98 -3.36
CA LYS A 11 15.67 -5.01 -3.47
C LYS A 11 15.47 -3.78 -2.58
N ILE A 12 14.26 -3.24 -2.48
CA ILE A 12 14.00 -2.07 -1.62
C ILE A 12 14.20 -2.37 -0.13
N HIS A 13 13.89 -3.60 0.29
CA HIS A 13 13.98 -4.04 1.68
C HIS A 13 15.28 -4.78 1.98
N ASP A 14 16.20 -4.86 1.01
CA ASP A 14 17.48 -5.52 1.20
C ASP A 14 18.42 -4.60 1.97
N PRO A 15 18.90 -5.00 3.16
CA PRO A 15 19.81 -4.18 3.97
C PRO A 15 21.18 -4.00 3.31
N LYS A 16 21.54 -4.80 2.29
CA LYS A 16 22.80 -4.67 1.56
C LYS A 16 22.75 -3.58 0.50
N ASN A 17 21.56 -3.14 0.11
CA ASN A 17 21.41 -2.02 -0.80
C ASN A 17 21.49 -0.74 0.04
N ASN A 18 22.35 0.22 -0.33
CA ASN A 18 22.48 1.55 0.30
C ASN A 18 21.23 2.44 0.06
N LEU A 19 20.04 1.84 0.00
CA LEU A 19 18.77 2.51 -0.16
C LEU A 19 18.22 2.91 1.22
N PRO A 20 17.44 4.01 1.28
CA PRO A 20 16.68 4.32 2.49
C PRO A 20 15.79 3.14 2.87
N ILE A 21 15.57 2.91 4.16
CA ILE A 21 14.59 1.92 4.59
C ILE A 21 13.18 2.48 4.38
N TYR A 22 12.31 1.71 3.72
CA TYR A 22 10.96 2.12 3.36
C TYR A 22 9.89 1.38 4.18
N ALA A 23 8.88 2.12 4.63
CA ALA A 23 7.60 1.57 5.03
C ALA A 23 6.76 1.28 3.78
N THR A 24 6.44 0.00 3.54
CA THR A 24 5.59 -0.44 2.41
C THR A 24 4.15 -0.55 2.86
N ILE A 25 3.26 0.24 2.25
CA ILE A 25 1.82 0.18 2.48
C ILE A 25 1.15 -0.45 1.27
N ILE A 26 0.64 -1.67 1.43
CA ILE A 26 -0.02 -2.43 0.37
C ILE A 26 -1.50 -2.02 0.30
N VAL A 27 -1.91 -1.48 -0.84
CA VAL A 27 -3.30 -1.12 -1.11
C VAL A 27 -4.05 -2.32 -1.66
N ARG A 28 -3.52 -2.92 -2.72
CA ARG A 28 -4.12 -4.06 -3.42
C ARG A 28 -2.99 -4.95 -3.96
N PRO A 29 -2.98 -6.26 -3.62
CA PRO A 29 -1.85 -7.14 -3.95
C PRO A 29 -1.84 -7.59 -5.41
N GLY A 30 -2.97 -7.48 -6.12
CA GLY A 30 -3.17 -8.02 -7.48
C GLY A 30 -3.06 -9.56 -7.52
N LYS A 31 -3.72 -10.20 -8.49
CA LYS A 31 -3.59 -11.64 -8.75
C LYS A 31 -2.66 -11.88 -9.94
N ASN A 32 -3.03 -11.34 -11.10
CA ASN A 32 -2.33 -11.53 -12.38
C ASN A 32 -1.71 -10.21 -12.86
N ILE A 33 -0.63 -9.79 -12.23
CA ILE A 33 0.07 -8.56 -12.62
C ILE A 33 0.89 -8.83 -13.89
N LEU A 34 0.60 -8.10 -14.96
CA LEU A 34 1.33 -8.16 -16.24
C LEU A 34 2.55 -7.23 -16.22
N ASP A 35 2.35 -6.01 -15.75
CA ASP A 35 3.37 -4.96 -15.76
C ASP A 35 3.21 -4.06 -14.54
N PHE A 36 4.23 -3.25 -14.23
CA PHE A 36 4.17 -2.25 -13.19
C PHE A 36 4.98 -1.01 -13.53
N LYS A 37 4.54 0.14 -13.03
CA LYS A 37 5.21 1.43 -13.14
C LYS A 37 5.54 1.94 -11.75
N ILE A 38 6.75 2.47 -11.60
CA ILE A 38 7.22 3.15 -10.40
C ILE A 38 7.08 4.65 -10.67
N LYS A 39 6.27 5.34 -9.88
CA LYS A 39 6.25 6.81 -9.85
C LYS A 39 7.02 7.27 -8.63
N LYS A 40 8.01 8.13 -8.84
CA LYS A 40 8.73 8.82 -7.77
C LYS A 40 8.03 10.14 -7.51
N GLU A 41 7.50 10.28 -6.31
CA GLU A 41 6.87 11.50 -5.83
C GLU A 41 7.89 12.32 -5.03
N GLU A 42 7.44 13.44 -4.45
CA GLU A 42 8.27 14.27 -3.59
C GLU A 42 8.91 13.46 -2.43
N VAL A 43 10.03 13.98 -1.93
CA VAL A 43 10.77 13.42 -0.78
C VAL A 43 11.09 11.92 -0.90
N ASN A 44 11.28 11.43 -2.13
CA ASN A 44 11.60 10.03 -2.45
C ASN A 44 10.51 9.01 -2.07
N ILE A 45 9.25 9.44 -1.96
CA ILE A 45 8.12 8.51 -1.84
C ILE A 45 7.93 7.78 -3.18
N LEU A 46 7.77 6.46 -3.15
CA LEU A 46 7.55 5.66 -4.36
C LEU A 46 6.13 5.12 -4.39
N LYS A 47 5.45 5.34 -5.50
CA LYS A 47 4.12 4.79 -5.78
C LYS A 47 4.21 3.72 -6.85
N ILE A 48 3.75 2.52 -6.53
CA ILE A 48 3.70 1.40 -7.46
C ILE A 48 2.32 1.30 -8.06
N ILE A 49 2.25 1.43 -9.38
CA ILE A 49 1.04 1.24 -10.17
C ILE A 49 1.22 -0.08 -10.92
N ALA A 50 0.39 -1.07 -10.63
CA ALA A 50 0.43 -2.36 -11.30
C ALA A 50 -0.67 -2.43 -12.37
N HIS A 51 -0.41 -3.16 -13.45
CA HIS A 51 -1.36 -3.50 -14.48
C HIS A 51 -1.80 -4.94 -14.30
N GLU A 52 -3.09 -5.18 -14.11
CA GLU A 52 -3.64 -6.53 -13.97
C GLU A 52 -4.34 -7.00 -15.25
N GLU A 53 -4.13 -8.27 -15.58
CA GLU A 53 -4.78 -8.94 -16.69
C GLU A 53 -6.30 -9.02 -16.51
N LYS A 54 -7.04 -8.73 -17.58
CA LYS A 54 -8.49 -8.76 -17.62
C LYS A 54 -9.03 -10.18 -17.47
N LYS A 55 -9.55 -10.53 -16.29
CA LYS A 55 -10.38 -11.73 -16.12
C LYS A 55 -11.83 -11.43 -16.49
N LYS A 56 -12.45 -12.32 -17.29
CA LYS A 56 -13.84 -12.25 -17.79
C LYS A 56 -14.93 -12.02 -16.71
N LYS A 57 -14.62 -12.15 -15.41
CA LYS A 57 -15.56 -12.00 -14.28
C LYS A 57 -15.33 -10.79 -13.35
N GLU A 58 -14.27 -9.99 -13.52
CA GLU A 58 -14.01 -8.80 -12.68
C GLU A 58 -14.08 -7.52 -13.52
N LYS A 59 -14.87 -6.52 -13.08
CA LYS A 59 -15.03 -5.21 -13.75
C LYS A 59 -13.76 -4.34 -13.70
N SER A 60 -12.80 -4.66 -12.84
CA SER A 60 -11.57 -3.90 -12.66
C SER A 60 -10.48 -4.39 -13.61
N THR A 61 -10.36 -3.73 -14.75
CA THR A 61 -9.35 -4.03 -15.78
C THR A 61 -8.51 -2.78 -15.97
N GLY A 62 -7.18 -2.90 -15.91
CA GLY A 62 -6.27 -1.78 -16.14
C GLY A 62 -5.33 -1.46 -14.97
N TRP A 63 -4.75 -0.27 -15.04
CA TRP A 63 -3.76 0.23 -14.08
C TRP A 63 -4.40 0.55 -12.73
N PHE A 64 -3.83 0.05 -11.65
CA PHE A 64 -4.28 0.32 -10.29
C PHE A 64 -3.10 0.58 -9.36
N THR A 65 -3.35 1.30 -8.27
CA THR A 65 -2.31 1.53 -7.25
C THR A 65 -2.14 0.25 -6.41
N HIS A 66 -0.95 -0.34 -6.48
CA HIS A 66 -0.60 -1.57 -5.77
C HIS A 66 -0.11 -1.27 -4.36
N SER A 67 0.92 -0.43 -4.24
CA SER A 67 1.56 -0.10 -2.97
C SER A 67 2.19 1.29 -2.99
N PHE A 68 2.37 1.83 -1.79
CA PHE A 68 3.15 3.03 -1.53
C PHE A 68 4.38 2.65 -0.69
N HIS A 69 5.50 3.30 -0.95
CA HIS A 69 6.74 3.12 -0.20
C HIS A 69 7.20 4.47 0.30
N ILE A 70 7.18 4.65 1.62
CA ILE A 70 7.53 5.90 2.28
C ILE A 70 8.82 5.69 3.04
N PRO A 71 9.89 6.49 2.82
CA PRO A 71 11.11 6.38 3.62
C PRO A 71 10.81 6.57 5.12
N ILE A 72 11.32 5.68 5.97
CA ILE A 72 11.11 5.76 7.43
C ILE A 72 11.68 7.06 8.00
N LYS A 73 12.81 7.53 7.43
CA LYS A 73 13.41 8.83 7.77
C LYS A 73 12.43 9.99 7.61
N ASN A 74 11.54 9.95 6.62
CA ASN A 74 10.56 11.01 6.40
C ASN A 74 9.46 11.03 7.47
N LEU A 75 9.24 9.90 8.14
CA LEU A 75 8.33 9.80 9.28
C LEU A 75 8.96 10.33 10.58
N GLY A 76 10.20 10.83 10.54
CA GLY A 76 10.93 11.26 11.74
C GLY A 76 11.44 10.10 12.60
N LEU A 77 11.49 8.89 12.05
CA LEU A 77 11.82 7.66 12.75
C LEU A 77 13.21 7.15 12.35
N SER A 78 13.86 6.39 13.25
CA SER A 78 15.13 5.73 12.95
C SER A 78 14.93 4.51 12.03
N ALA A 79 15.99 4.11 11.33
CA ALA A 79 16.03 2.91 10.48
C ALA A 79 15.58 1.63 11.20
N ASP A 80 15.86 1.53 12.51
CA ASP A 80 15.56 0.37 13.35
C ASP A 80 14.20 0.42 14.05
N SER A 81 13.38 1.43 13.72
CA SER A 81 12.07 1.62 14.35
C SER A 81 11.17 0.39 14.17
N LYS A 82 10.43 0.06 15.23
CA LYS A 82 9.54 -1.10 15.24
C LYS A 82 8.28 -0.78 14.42
N ASN A 83 7.62 -1.83 13.92
CA ASN A 83 6.38 -1.67 13.16
C ASN A 83 5.30 -0.91 13.95
N LYS A 84 5.28 -1.02 15.28
CA LYS A 84 4.32 -0.30 16.14
C LYS A 84 4.51 1.21 16.07
N ASP A 85 5.76 1.67 16.12
CA ASP A 85 6.09 3.11 16.10
C ASP A 85 5.81 3.69 14.71
N ILE A 86 6.17 2.96 13.66
CA ILE A 86 5.87 3.34 12.28
C ILE A 86 4.36 3.40 12.06
N LEU A 87 3.61 2.41 12.58
CA LEU A 87 2.15 2.41 12.49
C LEU A 87 1.53 3.61 13.20
N ALA A 88 2.04 4.01 14.37
CA ALA A 88 1.53 5.18 15.09
C ALA A 88 1.61 6.46 14.22
N ASN A 89 2.75 6.69 13.55
CA ASN A 89 2.92 7.83 12.65
C ASN A 89 2.08 7.71 11.37
N LEU A 90 1.92 6.49 10.84
CA LEU A 90 1.09 6.24 9.65
C LEU A 90 -0.41 6.39 9.93
N SER A 91 -0.87 6.05 11.14
CA SER A 91 -2.26 6.20 11.56
C SER A 91 -2.58 7.62 12.05
N ASN A 92 -1.59 8.36 12.52
CA ASN A 92 -1.74 9.75 12.94
C ASN A 92 -0.71 10.66 12.23
N PRO A 93 -1.04 11.18 11.04
CA PRO A 93 -0.14 11.99 10.23
C PRO A 93 0.31 13.29 10.91
N ASN A 94 -0.40 13.76 11.95
CA ASN A 94 -0.01 14.95 12.71
C ASN A 94 1.34 14.82 13.42
N GLN A 95 1.80 13.59 13.66
CA GLN A 95 3.11 13.31 14.25
C GLN A 95 4.26 13.46 13.24
N ILE A 96 3.95 13.50 11.94
CA ILE A 96 4.95 13.61 10.87
C ILE A 96 5.29 15.09 10.66
N SER A 97 6.52 15.49 11.00
CA SER A 97 7.00 16.86 10.80
C SER A 97 7.19 17.22 9.33
N ASN A 98 7.46 16.23 8.48
CA ASN A 98 7.67 16.41 7.05
C ASN A 98 6.33 16.69 6.34
N LYS A 99 6.09 17.96 5.97
CA LYS A 99 4.84 18.43 5.33
C LYS A 99 4.40 17.61 4.11
N PRO A 100 5.25 17.36 3.08
CA PRO A 100 4.82 16.59 1.92
C PRO A 100 4.51 15.12 2.27
N THR A 101 5.26 14.52 3.19
CA THR A 101 4.96 13.15 3.65
C THR A 101 3.66 13.09 4.43
N LYS A 102 3.41 14.07 5.31
CA LYS A 102 2.15 14.20 6.06
C LYS A 102 0.95 14.27 5.10
N ALA A 103 0.98 15.17 4.13
CA ALA A 103 -0.08 15.31 3.14
C ALA A 103 -0.32 14.01 2.35
N TYR A 104 0.76 13.28 2.04
CA TYR A 104 0.67 12.01 1.34
C TYR A 104 0.01 10.90 2.18
N VAL A 105 0.38 10.79 3.46
CA VAL A 105 -0.23 9.82 4.39
C VAL A 105 -1.69 10.16 4.64
N GLU A 106 -2.04 11.45 4.80
CA GLU A 106 -3.43 11.91 4.92
C GLU A 106 -4.26 11.52 3.69
N ASP A 107 -3.73 11.69 2.48
CA ASP A 107 -4.40 11.28 1.24
C ASP A 107 -4.60 9.75 1.18
N ILE A 108 -3.63 8.97 1.64
CA ILE A 108 -3.76 7.50 1.75
C ILE A 108 -4.89 7.13 2.72
N LEU A 109 -4.91 7.70 3.93
CA LEU A 109 -5.95 7.43 4.92
C LEU A 109 -7.33 7.86 4.40
N ARG A 110 -7.44 9.04 3.80
CA ARG A 110 -8.69 9.52 3.19
C ARG A 110 -9.23 8.57 2.11
N LYS A 111 -8.35 7.98 1.29
CA LYS A 111 -8.73 7.09 0.17
C LYS A 111 -8.95 5.64 0.57
N TYR A 112 -8.26 5.17 1.59
CA TYR A 112 -8.15 3.75 1.94
C TYR A 112 -8.53 3.41 3.39
N ILE A 113 -9.02 4.41 4.13
CA ILE A 113 -9.55 4.38 5.49
C ILE A 113 -8.40 4.24 6.51
N ASP A 114 -8.04 3.01 6.85
CA ASP A 114 -7.01 2.75 7.86
C ASP A 114 -5.81 2.01 7.28
N ILE A 115 -4.67 2.14 7.96
CA ILE A 115 -3.46 1.36 7.74
C ILE A 115 -3.33 0.35 8.89
N LEU A 116 -3.10 -0.91 8.54
CA LEU A 116 -2.98 -2.03 9.46
C LEU A 116 -1.58 -2.65 9.36
N PRO A 117 -1.03 -3.18 10.45
CA PRO A 117 0.26 -3.87 10.42
C PRO A 117 0.17 -5.20 9.68
N GLU A 118 1.25 -5.56 9.00
CA GLU A 118 1.45 -6.88 8.42
C GLU A 118 2.49 -7.67 9.22
N LYS A 119 2.54 -8.99 9.04
CA LYS A 119 3.50 -9.86 9.75
C LYS A 119 4.98 -9.57 9.40
N LYS A 120 5.25 -8.92 8.26
CA LYS A 120 6.61 -8.62 7.79
C LYS A 120 7.09 -7.26 8.33
N LYS A 121 8.39 -7.15 8.63
CA LYS A 121 9.03 -5.90 9.07
C LYS A 121 8.82 -4.80 8.04
N HIS A 122 8.31 -3.65 8.47
CA HIS A 122 8.04 -2.46 7.65
C HIS A 122 7.00 -2.66 6.54
N TYR A 123 6.18 -3.70 6.63
CA TYR A 123 5.02 -3.91 5.75
C TYR A 123 3.71 -3.61 6.49
N PHE A 124 2.83 -2.93 5.78
CA PHE A 124 1.50 -2.52 6.21
C PHE A 124 0.51 -2.78 5.08
N LYS A 125 -0.77 -2.83 5.40
CA LYS A 125 -1.85 -2.94 4.42
C LYS A 125 -2.97 -1.97 4.74
N THR A 126 -3.68 -1.50 3.73
CA THR A 126 -4.87 -0.66 3.96
C THR A 126 -6.09 -1.51 4.34
N GLN A 127 -7.06 -0.95 5.05
CA GLN A 127 -8.31 -1.67 5.40
C GLN A 127 -9.19 -1.95 4.17
N ARG A 128 -9.12 -1.07 3.16
CA ARG A 128 -9.80 -1.27 1.86
C ARG A 128 -9.29 -2.48 1.07
N TYR A 129 -8.24 -3.17 1.55
CA TYR A 129 -7.68 -4.40 1.02
C TYR A 129 -8.70 -5.54 0.78
N LYS A 130 -9.94 -5.48 1.32
CA LYS A 130 -10.97 -6.52 1.09
C LYS A 130 -12.43 -6.11 0.84
N LYS A 131 -12.85 -4.83 0.81
CA LYS A 131 -14.30 -4.51 0.69
C LYS A 131 -14.76 -4.12 -0.73
N LYS A 132 -15.08 -5.14 -1.52
CA LYS A 132 -16.38 -5.23 -2.21
C LYS A 132 -16.78 -6.71 -2.34
N LYS A 133 -17.28 -7.28 -1.24
CA LYS A 133 -18.31 -8.33 -1.37
C LYS A 133 -19.61 -7.54 -1.38
N GLU A 134 -20.17 -7.33 -2.57
CA GLU A 134 -21.58 -6.94 -2.66
C GLU A 134 -22.34 -8.08 -1.97
N MET A 135 -22.73 -7.88 -0.70
CA MET A 135 -23.85 -8.66 -0.19
C MET A 135 -25.01 -8.26 -1.07
N GLN A 136 -25.38 -9.14 -2.00
CA GLN A 136 -26.75 -9.15 -2.51
C GLN A 136 -27.64 -9.36 -1.30
N THR A 137 -28.12 -8.27 -0.69
CA THR A 137 -29.39 -8.27 0.03
C THR A 137 -30.51 -8.37 -1.01
N GLY A 138 -30.50 -9.48 -1.74
CA GLY A 138 -31.72 -9.99 -2.36
C GLY A 138 -32.49 -10.65 -1.24
N VAL A 139 -33.35 -9.88 -0.56
CA VAL A 139 -34.46 -10.46 0.19
C VAL A 139 -35.23 -11.28 -0.83
N LYS A 140 -35.12 -12.61 -0.77
CA LYS A 140 -36.10 -13.48 -1.41
C LYS A 140 -37.42 -13.16 -0.71
N LEU A 141 -38.25 -12.34 -1.35
CA LEU A 141 -39.66 -12.23 -0.96
C LEU A 141 -40.21 -13.66 -0.95
N LYS A 142 -40.70 -14.05 0.22
CA LYS A 142 -41.43 -15.30 0.43
C LYS A 142 -42.60 -15.28 -0.56
N GLY A 143 -42.53 -16.12 -1.59
CA GLY A 143 -43.65 -16.35 -2.49
C GLY A 143 -44.78 -17.02 -1.71
N PHE A 144 -45.98 -16.51 -1.94
CA PHE A 144 -47.26 -16.94 -1.39
C PHE A 144 -47.54 -18.43 -1.61
#